data_AF-A0A7V9L1H3-F1
#
_entry.id   AF-A0A7V9L1H3-F1
#
_cell.length_a   1.000
_cell.length_b   1.000
_cell.length_c   1.000
_cell.angle_alpha   90.00
_cell.angle_beta   90.00
_cell.angle_gamma   90.00
#
_symmetry.space_group_name_H-M   'P 1'
#
loop_
_entity.id
_entity.type
_entity.pdbx_description
1 polymer ?
#
loop_
_entity_poly.entity_id
_entity_poly.type
_entity_poly.pdbx_seq_one_letter_code
_entity_poly.pdbx_strand_id
1 'polypeptide(L)'
;MLWLSGFGASFADPTTTGTQPAPPVKPSEPELTQQLDHRRNVRGCPVGEDCESPDDVLRQFEMERIPPPGRDPWISSERSPATSKLEAGKPRIVKKPSELRPDAPWLDQLALPDLPIRWSQRLADFLVFYRDDPRGRSIMASWLRDQGRYRDLIVAQLRKAKLPEDLLYVAMIESSYDPNTLSRAGALGLWQFMPEAARIYGLRRDRWVDERRDPYRSTIAQMDYFRDLYQRFGEWHIALAAFNVG
;
A
#
# COMPACT_ATOMS: atom_id res chain seq x y z
N MET A 1 44.13 -76.82 -4.84
CA MET A 1 44.88 -76.74 -6.11
C MET A 1 44.61 -75.35 -6.68
N LEU A 2 45.48 -74.32 -6.54
CA LEU A 2 46.76 -74.08 -7.23
C LEU A 2 46.57 -74.29 -8.76
N TRP A 3 46.62 -73.31 -9.68
CA TRP A 3 47.57 -72.20 -9.99
C TRP A 3 46.83 -71.07 -10.77
N LEU A 4 47.07 -69.75 -10.57
CA LEU A 4 48.14 -68.85 -11.14
C LEU A 4 48.15 -68.86 -12.69
N SER A 5 48.11 -67.77 -13.48
CA SER A 5 48.69 -66.40 -13.46
C SER A 5 47.90 -65.57 -14.53
N GLY A 6 47.76 -64.24 -14.58
CA GLY A 6 48.66 -63.12 -14.30
C GLY A 6 48.83 -62.29 -15.60
N PHE A 7 48.44 -61.00 -15.60
CA PHE A 7 48.82 -59.86 -16.47
C PHE A 7 47.74 -58.78 -16.20
N GLY A 8 47.97 -57.52 -15.83
CA GLY A 8 49.14 -56.66 -15.87
C GLY A 8 48.69 -55.29 -16.41
N ALA A 9 48.75 -54.27 -15.55
CA ALA A 9 48.73 -52.82 -15.85
C ALA A 9 47.45 -52.19 -16.45
N SER A 10 46.86 -51.20 -15.78
CA SER A 10 47.32 -49.80 -15.76
C SER A 10 46.18 -48.92 -15.23
N PHE A 11 46.45 -48.13 -14.19
CA PHE A 11 45.54 -47.08 -13.73
C PHE A 11 45.48 -45.97 -14.78
N ALA A 12 44.28 -45.55 -15.16
CA ALA A 12 44.01 -44.30 -15.86
C ALA A 12 43.08 -43.44 -14.99
N ASP A 13 43.47 -42.18 -14.82
CA ASP A 13 42.86 -41.17 -13.96
C ASP A 13 41.37 -40.90 -14.26
N PRO A 14 40.51 -40.69 -13.23
CA PRO A 14 39.14 -40.25 -13.42
C PRO A 14 39.09 -38.71 -13.48
N THR A 15 39.55 -38.12 -14.58
CA THR A 15 39.25 -36.70 -14.89
C THR A 15 38.85 -36.54 -16.34
N THR A 16 37.58 -36.82 -16.66
CA THR A 16 36.92 -36.14 -17.78
C THR A 16 35.45 -35.99 -17.45
N THR A 17 35.13 -34.87 -16.79
CA THR A 17 33.78 -34.37 -16.62
C THR A 17 33.19 -34.17 -18.01
N GLY A 18 32.24 -35.02 -18.39
CA GLY A 18 31.54 -34.95 -19.68
C GLY A 18 30.79 -33.63 -19.79
N THR A 19 31.44 -32.62 -20.38
CA THR A 19 30.77 -31.43 -20.84
C THR A 19 30.15 -31.80 -22.18
N GLN A 20 28.82 -31.96 -22.22
CA GLN A 20 28.14 -32.03 -23.50
C GLN A 20 28.46 -30.73 -24.27
N PRO A 21 28.99 -30.81 -25.50
CA PRO A 21 29.19 -29.62 -26.31
C PRO A 21 27.82 -28.97 -26.55
N ALA A 22 27.77 -27.64 -26.36
CA ALA A 22 26.57 -26.87 -26.66
C ALA A 22 26.15 -27.16 -28.12
N PRO A 23 24.84 -27.32 -28.39
CA PRO A 23 24.37 -27.51 -29.75
C PRO A 23 24.83 -26.34 -30.63
N PRO A 24 25.15 -26.59 -31.92
CA PRO A 24 25.63 -25.55 -32.82
C PRO A 24 24.58 -24.45 -32.94
N VAL A 25 24.93 -23.23 -32.53
CA VAL A 25 24.10 -22.03 -32.70
C VAL A 25 23.99 -21.77 -34.19
N LYS A 26 22.78 -21.87 -34.74
CA LYS A 26 22.52 -21.51 -36.15
C LYS A 26 22.80 -20.01 -36.31
N PRO A 27 23.49 -19.55 -37.37
CA PRO A 27 23.91 -18.15 -37.54
C PRO A 27 22.78 -17.18 -37.90
N SER A 28 21.55 -17.47 -37.46
CA SER A 28 20.38 -16.65 -37.74
C SER A 28 19.32 -16.74 -36.64
N GLU A 29 19.72 -16.84 -35.37
CA GLU A 29 18.78 -16.48 -34.30
C GLU A 29 18.48 -14.98 -34.46
N PRO A 30 17.21 -14.57 -34.59
CA PRO A 30 16.89 -13.15 -34.58
C PRO A 30 17.32 -12.62 -33.23
N GLU A 31 18.26 -11.67 -33.24
CA GLU A 31 18.68 -10.95 -32.05
C GLU A 31 17.42 -10.42 -31.36
N LEU A 32 17.17 -10.88 -30.13
CA LEU A 32 15.94 -10.59 -29.40
C LEU A 32 15.98 -9.10 -29.04
N THR A 33 15.47 -8.27 -29.96
CA THR A 33 15.51 -6.82 -29.84
C THR A 33 14.53 -6.44 -28.73
N GLN A 34 15.06 -6.30 -27.51
CA GLN A 34 14.26 -5.89 -26.37
C GLN A 34 13.85 -4.44 -26.58
N GLN A 35 12.62 -4.21 -27.06
CA GLN A 35 12.04 -2.88 -27.10
C GLN A 35 11.83 -2.40 -25.66
N LEU A 36 12.80 -1.63 -25.17
CA LEU A 36 12.83 -1.11 -23.79
C LEU A 36 11.55 -0.32 -23.46
N ASP A 37 10.98 0.35 -24.46
CA ASP A 37 9.72 1.10 -24.35
C ASP A 37 8.50 0.19 -24.08
N HIS A 38 8.48 -1.03 -24.60
CA HIS A 38 7.36 -1.96 -24.33
C HIS A 38 7.46 -2.60 -22.95
N ARG A 39 8.64 -2.58 -22.31
CA ARG A 39 8.77 -2.95 -20.90
C ARG A 39 8.14 -1.92 -19.96
N ARG A 40 7.85 -0.70 -20.44
CA ARG A 40 7.09 0.30 -19.68
C ARG A 40 5.70 -0.18 -19.30
N ASN A 41 5.04 -0.99 -20.13
CA ASN A 41 3.73 -1.56 -19.80
C ASN A 41 3.80 -2.60 -18.67
N VAL A 42 4.98 -3.17 -18.41
CA VAL A 42 5.22 -4.14 -17.33
C VAL A 42 5.75 -3.46 -16.07
N ARG A 43 6.64 -2.46 -16.23
CA ARG A 43 7.32 -1.77 -15.14
C ARG A 43 6.64 -0.47 -14.71
N GLY A 44 5.67 0.01 -15.47
CA GLY A 44 5.00 1.30 -15.28
C GLY A 44 5.82 2.52 -15.71
N CYS A 45 7.12 2.39 -16.00
CA CYS A 45 8.04 3.50 -16.27
C CYS A 45 9.16 3.13 -17.26
N PRO A 46 9.81 4.12 -17.91
CA PRO A 46 10.90 3.91 -18.86
C PRO A 46 12.13 3.24 -18.23
N VAL A 47 12.94 2.55 -19.04
CA VAL A 47 14.19 1.94 -18.58
C VAL A 47 15.29 3.01 -18.53
N GLY A 48 15.78 3.34 -17.33
CA GLY A 48 16.91 4.27 -17.14
C GLY A 48 16.59 5.53 -16.31
N GLU A 49 15.32 5.72 -15.95
CA GLU A 49 14.89 6.74 -14.98
C GLU A 49 14.58 6.09 -13.63
N ASP A 50 14.95 6.75 -12.54
CA ASP A 50 14.50 6.38 -11.20
C ASP A 50 12.98 6.55 -11.15
N CYS A 51 12.27 5.43 -11.16
CA CYS A 51 10.83 5.41 -11.14
C CYS A 51 10.40 5.73 -9.71
N GLU A 52 10.15 7.00 -9.40
CA GLU A 52 9.57 7.37 -8.11
C GLU A 52 8.21 6.69 -7.96
N SER A 53 8.07 5.88 -6.91
CA SER A 53 6.78 5.28 -6.59
C SER A 53 5.82 6.38 -6.12
N PRO A 54 4.50 6.21 -6.27
CA PRO A 54 3.52 7.11 -5.66
C PRO A 54 3.80 7.38 -4.17
N ASP A 55 4.25 6.36 -3.43
CA ASP A 55 4.62 6.49 -2.02
C ASP A 55 5.84 7.38 -1.81
N ASP A 56 6.84 7.31 -2.70
CA ASP A 56 8.03 8.16 -2.62
C ASP A 56 7.69 9.62 -2.92
N VAL A 57 6.83 9.87 -3.91
CA VAL A 57 6.30 11.19 -4.23
C VAL A 57 5.51 11.77 -3.05
N LEU A 58 4.63 10.98 -2.43
CA LEU A 58 3.86 11.41 -1.27
C LEU A 58 4.78 11.72 -0.08
N ARG A 59 5.78 10.86 0.18
CA ARG A 59 6.78 11.08 1.22
C ARG A 59 7.57 12.36 0.98
N GLN A 60 8.00 12.60 -0.26
CA GLN A 60 8.70 13.82 -0.62
C GLN A 60 7.83 15.05 -0.38
N PHE A 61 6.58 15.04 -0.85
CA PHE A 61 5.62 16.11 -0.61
C PHE A 61 5.41 16.38 0.89
N GLU A 62 5.26 15.31 1.69
CA GLU A 62 5.17 15.44 3.14
C GLU A 62 6.40 16.09 3.74
N MET A 63 7.62 15.68 3.35
CA MET A 63 8.85 16.29 3.87
C MET A 63 8.98 17.76 3.48
N GLU A 64 8.54 18.14 2.28
CA GLU A 64 8.57 19.52 1.78
C GLU A 64 7.58 20.44 2.51
N ARG A 65 6.35 19.98 2.75
CA ARG A 65 5.25 20.80 3.31
C ARG A 65 5.05 20.63 4.81
N ILE A 66 5.46 19.50 5.35
CA ILE A 66 5.21 19.05 6.72
C ILE A 66 6.51 18.45 7.25
N PRO A 67 7.56 19.28 7.45
CA PRO A 67 8.79 18.77 8.02
C PRO A 67 8.47 18.06 9.34
N PRO A 68 9.04 16.87 9.60
CA PRO A 68 8.84 16.22 10.88
C PRO A 68 9.23 17.20 11.99
N PRO A 69 8.52 17.19 13.15
CA PRO A 69 8.93 18.02 14.27
C PRO A 69 10.42 17.75 14.48
N GLY A 70 11.22 18.82 14.45
CA GLY A 70 12.68 18.70 14.56
C GLY A 70 13.02 17.80 15.73
N ARG A 71 14.03 16.93 15.57
CA ARG A 71 14.62 16.26 16.73
C ARG A 71 15.08 17.36 17.66
N ASP A 72 14.30 17.61 18.70
CA ASP A 72 14.65 18.58 19.71
C ASP A 72 15.95 18.07 20.36
N PRO A 73 17.06 18.83 20.36
CA PRO A 73 18.30 18.41 21.01
C PRO A 73 18.14 18.18 22.51
N TRP A 74 17.00 18.61 23.06
CA TRP A 74 16.65 18.62 24.48
C TRP A 74 15.64 17.54 24.89
N ILE A 75 15.16 16.69 23.97
CA ILE A 75 14.43 15.47 24.35
C ILE A 75 15.47 14.35 24.52
N SER A 76 16.05 14.27 25.71
CA SER A 76 16.86 13.13 26.12
C SER A 76 15.99 11.87 26.21
N SER A 77 16.59 10.70 25.99
CA SER A 77 15.98 9.37 26.06
C SER A 77 15.51 8.96 27.47
N GLU A 78 15.28 9.92 28.36
CA GLU A 78 14.72 9.68 29.67
C GLU A 78 13.21 9.90 29.59
N ARG A 79 12.49 8.80 29.76
CA ARG A 79 11.05 8.70 29.93
C ARG A 79 10.50 9.93 30.67
N SER A 80 9.81 10.82 29.96
CA SER A 80 9.01 11.87 30.60
C SER A 80 8.07 11.21 31.62
N PRO A 81 8.00 11.68 32.88
CA PRO A 81 7.07 11.12 33.83
C PRO A 81 5.66 11.36 33.31
N ALA A 82 4.84 10.31 33.35
CA ALA A 82 3.44 10.36 33.00
C ALA A 82 2.71 11.34 33.94
N THR A 83 2.66 12.62 33.57
CA THR A 83 1.73 13.57 34.16
C THR A 83 0.56 13.73 33.21
N SER A 84 -0.30 12.72 33.24
CA SER A 84 -1.68 12.81 32.77
C SER A 84 -2.43 13.78 33.67
N LYS A 85 -2.39 15.07 33.32
CA LYS A 85 -3.58 15.91 33.42
C LYS A 85 -3.93 16.31 32.00
N LEU A 86 -4.99 15.71 31.45
CA LEU A 86 -5.71 16.32 30.34
C LEU A 86 -6.31 17.62 30.88
N GLU A 87 -5.52 18.70 30.88
CA GLU A 87 -6.05 20.05 30.93
C GLU A 87 -7.00 20.18 29.74
N ALA A 88 -8.26 20.54 30.00
CA ALA A 88 -9.23 20.80 28.94
C ALA A 88 -8.69 21.96 28.10
N GLY A 89 -8.09 21.63 26.95
CA GLY A 89 -7.46 22.59 26.07
C GLY A 89 -8.45 23.69 25.69
N LYS A 90 -7.98 24.94 25.64
CA LYS A 90 -8.75 26.10 25.15
C LYS A 90 -9.54 25.70 23.89
N PRO A 91 -10.80 26.14 23.74
CA PRO A 91 -11.60 25.80 22.57
C PRO A 91 -10.82 26.18 21.32
N ARG A 92 -10.42 25.17 20.53
CA ARG A 92 -9.72 25.38 19.28
C ARG A 92 -10.67 26.12 18.35
N ILE A 93 -10.29 27.33 17.97
CA ILE A 93 -11.03 28.11 16.96
C ILE A 93 -11.00 27.29 15.66
N VAL A 94 -12.19 26.88 15.21
CA VAL A 94 -12.35 26.18 13.94
C VAL A 94 -12.20 27.22 12.83
N LYS A 95 -10.99 27.30 12.27
CA LYS A 95 -10.71 28.14 11.11
C LYS A 95 -11.47 27.62 9.90
N LYS A 96 -11.95 28.53 9.05
CA LYS A 96 -12.50 28.13 7.75
C LYS A 96 -11.40 27.54 6.86
N PRO A 97 -11.75 26.69 5.88
CA PRO A 97 -10.77 26.13 4.94
C PRO A 97 -9.96 27.21 4.22
N SER A 98 -10.62 28.27 3.72
CA SER A 98 -9.96 29.43 3.11
C SER A 98 -9.06 30.23 4.06
N GLU A 99 -9.31 30.20 5.37
CA GLU A 99 -8.43 30.82 6.37
C GLU A 99 -7.15 30.01 6.62
N LEU A 100 -7.21 28.69 6.37
CA LEU A 100 -6.04 27.81 6.41
C LEU A 100 -5.20 27.93 5.12
N ARG A 101 -5.86 28.11 3.98
CA ARG A 101 -5.22 28.29 2.66
C ARG A 101 -5.86 29.42 1.87
N PRO A 102 -5.42 30.68 2.09
CA PRO A 102 -5.97 31.85 1.41
C PRO A 102 -5.81 31.84 -0.11
N ASP A 103 -4.80 31.13 -0.61
CA ASP A 103 -4.53 30.92 -2.03
C ASP A 103 -5.48 29.89 -2.69
N ALA A 104 -6.31 29.21 -1.91
CA ALA A 104 -7.24 28.17 -2.35
C ALA A 104 -8.69 28.45 -1.87
N PRO A 105 -9.35 29.54 -2.33
CA PRO A 105 -10.71 29.89 -1.88
C PRO A 105 -11.78 28.87 -2.28
N TRP A 106 -11.47 27.98 -3.23
CA TRP A 106 -12.35 26.90 -3.66
C TRP A 106 -12.59 25.84 -2.57
N LEU A 107 -11.74 25.77 -1.54
CA LEU A 107 -11.91 24.81 -0.44
C LEU A 107 -13.23 24.99 0.31
N ASP A 108 -13.75 26.22 0.38
CA ASP A 108 -15.02 26.54 1.02
C ASP A 108 -16.25 26.04 0.24
N GLN A 109 -16.06 25.66 -1.03
CA GLN A 109 -17.13 25.25 -1.94
C GLN A 109 -17.24 23.73 -2.08
N LEU A 110 -16.39 22.97 -1.37
CA LEU A 110 -16.37 21.52 -1.45
C LEU A 110 -17.62 20.90 -0.84
N ALA A 111 -18.20 19.93 -1.55
CA ALA A 111 -19.12 18.99 -0.96
C ALA A 111 -18.37 18.10 0.04
N LEU A 112 -18.85 18.03 1.27
CA LEU A 112 -18.25 17.20 2.30
C LEU A 112 -18.71 15.75 2.14
N PRO A 113 -17.85 14.77 2.47
CA PRO A 113 -18.23 13.36 2.47
C PRO A 113 -19.22 13.04 3.60
N ASP A 114 -19.78 11.84 3.56
CA ASP A 114 -20.61 11.28 4.62
C ASP A 114 -19.84 10.84 5.87
N LEU A 115 -18.53 11.11 5.90
CA LEU A 115 -17.65 10.98 7.05
C LEU A 115 -17.38 12.32 7.73
N PRO A 116 -17.32 12.38 9.08
CA PRO A 116 -17.01 13.61 9.78
C PRO A 116 -15.54 14.01 9.56
N ILE A 117 -15.33 15.16 8.91
CA ILE A 117 -14.00 15.74 8.66
C ILE A 117 -13.66 16.83 9.69
N ARG A 118 -12.39 16.87 10.09
CA ARG A 118 -11.80 18.03 10.78
C ARG A 118 -10.83 18.76 9.86
N TRP A 119 -11.09 20.04 9.63
CA TRP A 119 -10.19 20.91 8.86
C TRP A 119 -8.87 21.11 9.59
N SER A 120 -7.77 21.00 8.84
CA SER A 120 -6.41 21.24 9.32
C SER A 120 -5.56 21.80 8.18
N GLN A 121 -4.46 22.47 8.52
CA GLN A 121 -3.49 22.96 7.53
C GLN A 121 -3.04 21.82 6.61
N ARG A 122 -2.68 20.68 7.22
CA ARG A 122 -2.25 19.46 6.53
C ARG A 122 -3.29 19.00 5.51
N LEU A 123 -4.57 18.90 5.90
CA LEU A 123 -5.63 18.49 4.97
C LEU A 123 -5.74 19.46 3.78
N ALA A 124 -5.73 20.76 4.04
CA ALA A 124 -5.80 21.76 2.98
C ALA A 124 -4.58 21.68 2.04
N ASP A 125 -3.39 21.40 2.57
CA ASP A 125 -2.17 21.20 1.77
C ASP A 125 -2.28 19.99 0.84
N PHE A 126 -2.77 18.85 1.35
CA PHE A 126 -3.01 17.66 0.53
C PHE A 126 -4.08 17.87 -0.54
N LEU A 127 -5.18 18.57 -0.21
CA LEU A 127 -6.23 18.85 -1.19
C LEU A 127 -5.71 19.72 -2.33
N VAL A 128 -4.89 20.72 -2.03
CA VAL A 128 -4.21 21.53 -3.07
C VAL A 128 -3.22 20.69 -3.86
N PHE A 129 -2.44 19.82 -3.21
CA PHE A 129 -1.51 18.92 -3.90
C PHE A 129 -2.22 18.01 -4.91
N TYR A 130 -3.28 17.31 -4.51
CA TYR A 130 -3.99 16.41 -5.42
C TYR A 130 -4.70 17.13 -6.58
N ARG A 131 -5.03 18.41 -6.41
CA ARG A 131 -5.73 19.21 -7.43
C ARG A 131 -4.78 19.94 -8.37
N ASP A 132 -3.76 20.59 -7.84
CA ASP A 132 -2.96 21.60 -8.55
C ASP A 132 -1.53 21.12 -8.86
N ASP A 133 -0.94 20.20 -8.09
CA ASP A 133 0.39 19.62 -8.38
C ASP A 133 0.27 18.50 -9.43
N PRO A 134 1.02 18.54 -10.55
CA PRO A 134 0.99 17.49 -11.57
C PRO A 134 1.25 16.08 -11.03
N ARG A 135 2.14 15.94 -10.03
CA ARG A 135 2.48 14.67 -9.40
C ARG A 135 1.26 14.11 -8.67
N GLY A 136 0.64 14.92 -7.81
CA GLY A 136 -0.56 14.57 -7.07
C GLY A 136 -1.76 14.26 -7.97
N ARG A 137 -1.95 15.06 -9.03
CA ARG A 137 -2.99 14.79 -10.04
C ARG A 137 -2.80 13.45 -10.73
N SER A 138 -1.56 13.05 -11.03
CA SER A 138 -1.28 11.77 -11.69
C SER A 138 -1.61 10.58 -10.78
N ILE A 139 -1.27 10.69 -9.49
CA ILE A 139 -1.57 9.69 -8.46
C ILE A 139 -3.08 9.55 -8.32
N MET A 140 -3.78 10.67 -8.12
CA MET A 140 -5.23 10.70 -7.98
C MET A 140 -5.93 10.14 -9.22
N ALA A 141 -5.47 10.48 -10.43
CA ALA A 141 -6.01 9.94 -11.66
C ALA A 141 -5.84 8.42 -11.78
N SER A 142 -4.72 7.87 -11.29
CA SER A 142 -4.51 6.42 -11.24
C SER A 142 -5.48 5.76 -10.26
N TRP A 143 -5.57 6.30 -9.05
CA TRP A 143 -6.48 5.78 -8.02
C TRP A 143 -7.94 5.79 -8.46
N LEU A 144 -8.41 6.86 -9.09
CA LEU A 144 -9.78 6.94 -9.61
C LEU A 144 -10.04 5.95 -10.76
N ARG A 145 -9.03 5.66 -11.58
CA ARG A 145 -9.12 4.62 -12.63
C ARG A 145 -9.26 3.24 -12.00
N ASP A 146 -8.42 2.92 -11.01
CA ASP A 146 -8.41 1.60 -10.38
C ASP A 146 -9.63 1.39 -9.48
N GLN A 147 -10.12 2.45 -8.83
CA GLN A 147 -11.40 2.47 -8.10
C GLN A 147 -12.54 1.94 -8.95
N GLY A 148 -12.60 2.29 -10.24
CA GLY A 148 -13.67 1.86 -11.15
C GLY A 148 -13.87 0.35 -11.23
N ARG A 149 -12.85 -0.46 -10.90
CA ARG A 149 -12.94 -1.93 -10.92
C ARG A 149 -13.79 -2.51 -9.79
N TYR A 150 -13.80 -1.86 -8.63
CA TYR A 150 -14.42 -2.39 -7.40
C TYR A 150 -15.43 -1.45 -6.76
N ARG A 151 -15.58 -0.22 -7.28
CA ARG A 151 -16.47 0.81 -6.73
C ARG A 151 -17.87 0.29 -6.45
N ASP A 152 -18.52 -0.29 -7.46
CA ASP A 152 -19.92 -0.70 -7.35
C ASP A 152 -20.09 -1.88 -6.38
N LEU A 153 -19.12 -2.79 -6.34
CA LEU A 153 -19.06 -3.87 -5.36
C LEU A 153 -18.98 -3.31 -3.93
N ILE A 154 -18.03 -2.40 -3.68
CA ILE A 154 -17.77 -1.84 -2.35
C ILE A 154 -18.97 -1.00 -1.88
N VAL A 155 -19.47 -0.11 -2.72
CA VAL A 155 -20.64 0.74 -2.42
C VAL A 155 -21.88 -0.10 -2.14
N ALA A 156 -22.11 -1.19 -2.89
CA ALA A 156 -23.24 -2.09 -2.63
C ALA A 156 -23.13 -2.75 -1.24
N GLN A 157 -21.92 -3.18 -0.83
CA GLN A 157 -21.73 -3.78 0.50
C GLN A 157 -21.83 -2.73 1.62
N LEU A 158 -21.30 -1.53 1.44
CA LEU A 158 -21.42 -0.43 2.40
C LEU A 158 -22.89 -0.06 2.64
N ARG A 159 -23.68 0.10 1.56
CA ARG A 159 -25.13 0.33 1.65
C ARG A 159 -25.85 -0.79 2.38
N LYS A 160 -25.56 -2.05 2.04
CA LYS A 160 -26.14 -3.22 2.70
C LYS A 160 -25.81 -3.26 4.19
N ALA A 161 -24.60 -2.86 4.55
CA ALA A 161 -24.13 -2.80 5.93
C ALA A 161 -24.60 -1.55 6.70
N LYS A 162 -25.25 -0.59 6.02
CA LYS A 162 -25.64 0.74 6.53
C LYS A 162 -24.44 1.54 7.05
N LEU A 163 -23.33 1.46 6.33
CA LEU A 163 -22.10 2.18 6.61
C LEU A 163 -21.95 3.38 5.64
N PRO A 164 -21.19 4.42 6.02
CA PRO A 164 -20.86 5.54 5.13
C PRO A 164 -20.19 5.04 3.84
N GLU A 165 -20.67 5.50 2.69
CA GLU A 165 -20.15 5.11 1.38
C GLU A 165 -18.72 5.60 1.17
N ASP A 166 -18.33 6.75 1.75
CA ASP A 166 -16.99 7.32 1.57
C ASP A 166 -15.89 6.50 2.28
N LEU A 167 -16.25 5.48 3.05
CA LEU A 167 -15.29 4.46 3.53
C LEU A 167 -14.62 3.69 2.39
N LEU A 168 -15.15 3.72 1.16
CA LEU A 168 -14.47 3.13 0.01
C LEU A 168 -13.06 3.71 -0.20
N TYR A 169 -12.84 4.98 0.16
CA TYR A 169 -11.54 5.63 0.05
C TYR A 169 -10.48 5.05 1.00
N VAL A 170 -10.87 4.22 1.97
CA VAL A 170 -9.89 3.45 2.76
C VAL A 170 -9.16 2.44 1.87
N ALA A 171 -9.86 1.73 0.96
CA ALA A 171 -9.19 0.81 0.02
C ALA A 171 -8.24 1.55 -0.95
N MET A 172 -8.52 2.83 -1.23
CA MET A 172 -7.64 3.67 -2.04
C MET A 172 -6.29 3.88 -1.33
N ILE A 173 -6.30 4.29 -0.06
CA ILE A 173 -5.07 4.58 0.69
C ILE A 173 -4.30 3.31 1.06
N GLU A 174 -4.99 2.19 1.27
CA GLU A 174 -4.38 0.96 1.74
C GLU A 174 -3.70 0.17 0.61
N SER A 175 -4.30 0.14 -0.59
CA SER A 175 -3.77 -0.69 -1.68
C SER A 175 -3.87 -0.08 -3.06
N SER A 176 -4.32 1.18 -3.19
CA SER A 176 -4.65 1.76 -4.50
C SER A 176 -5.64 0.89 -5.28
N TYR A 177 -6.54 0.18 -4.59
CA TYR A 177 -7.44 -0.82 -5.14
C TYR A 177 -6.77 -2.04 -5.82
N ASP A 178 -5.52 -2.37 -5.50
CA ASP A 178 -4.89 -3.62 -5.95
C ASP A 178 -5.15 -4.77 -4.93
N PRO A 179 -5.80 -5.88 -5.33
CA PRO A 179 -6.03 -7.03 -4.46
C PRO A 179 -4.78 -7.88 -4.18
N ASN A 180 -3.65 -7.58 -4.83
CA ASN A 180 -2.40 -8.32 -4.66
C ASN A 180 -1.35 -7.57 -3.84
N THR A 181 -1.63 -6.33 -3.42
CA THR A 181 -0.70 -5.52 -2.62
C THR A 181 -0.37 -6.22 -1.32
N LEU A 182 0.92 -6.50 -1.12
CA LEU A 182 1.46 -7.11 0.08
C LEU A 182 2.37 -6.10 0.79
N SER A 183 2.03 -5.72 2.02
CA SER A 183 2.90 -4.88 2.83
C SER A 183 4.08 -5.67 3.39
N ARG A 184 5.12 -4.96 3.81
CA ARG A 184 6.29 -5.55 4.50
C ARG A 184 5.91 -6.24 5.82
N ALA A 185 4.84 -5.78 6.47
CA ALA A 185 4.32 -6.37 7.70
C ALA A 185 3.46 -7.63 7.45
N GLY A 186 3.09 -7.91 6.20
CA GLY A 186 2.28 -9.07 5.82
C GLY A 186 0.79 -8.79 5.65
N ALA A 187 0.39 -7.51 5.65
CA ALA A 187 -0.96 -7.09 5.27
C ALA A 187 -1.18 -7.33 3.77
N LEU A 188 -2.37 -7.81 3.39
CA LEU A 188 -2.64 -8.24 2.01
C LEU A 188 -4.03 -7.82 1.53
N GLY A 189 -4.11 -7.48 0.24
CA GLY A 189 -5.37 -7.27 -0.47
C GLY A 189 -5.88 -5.84 -0.43
N LEU A 190 -7.11 -5.66 -0.92
CA LEU A 190 -7.75 -4.34 -1.05
C LEU A 190 -7.78 -3.54 0.25
N TRP A 191 -7.99 -4.26 1.35
CA TRP A 191 -8.18 -3.68 2.67
C TRP A 191 -6.98 -3.92 3.61
N GLN A 192 -5.85 -4.38 3.05
CA GLN A 192 -4.62 -4.63 3.82
C GLN A 192 -4.86 -5.44 5.11
N PHE A 193 -5.57 -6.57 4.99
CA PHE A 193 -5.83 -7.43 6.14
C PHE A 193 -4.54 -8.10 6.64
N MET A 194 -4.25 -7.94 7.93
CA MET A 194 -3.29 -8.78 8.64
C MET A 194 -3.82 -10.23 8.75
N PRO A 195 -2.95 -11.26 8.72
CA PRO A 195 -3.41 -12.64 8.71
C PRO A 195 -4.30 -13.04 9.89
N GLU A 196 -4.03 -12.49 11.08
CA GLU A 196 -4.83 -12.76 12.28
C GLU A 196 -6.21 -12.11 12.20
N ALA A 197 -6.27 -10.82 11.84
CA ALA A 197 -7.53 -10.12 11.64
C ALA A 197 -8.39 -10.80 10.55
N ALA A 198 -7.78 -11.20 9.43
CA ALA A 198 -8.45 -11.94 8.37
C ALA A 198 -9.15 -13.20 8.90
N ARG A 199 -8.46 -13.96 9.75
CA ARG A 199 -9.01 -15.17 10.37
C ARG A 199 -10.19 -14.86 11.30
N ILE A 200 -10.12 -13.77 12.07
CA ILE A 200 -11.21 -13.33 12.97
C ILE A 200 -12.48 -13.03 12.16
N TYR A 201 -12.33 -12.35 11.02
CA TYR A 201 -13.45 -12.02 10.13
C TYR A 201 -13.76 -13.11 9.09
N GLY A 202 -13.32 -14.35 9.34
CA GLY A 202 -13.75 -15.52 8.58
C GLY A 202 -13.12 -15.68 7.19
N LEU A 203 -12.06 -14.94 6.86
CA LEU A 203 -11.32 -15.13 5.63
C LEU A 203 -10.43 -16.39 5.75
N ARG A 204 -10.61 -17.32 4.81
CA ARG A 204 -9.77 -18.52 4.76
C ARG A 204 -8.39 -18.18 4.21
N ARG A 205 -7.38 -18.73 4.88
CA ARG A 205 -5.99 -18.73 4.41
C ARG A 205 -5.42 -20.13 4.59
N ASP A 206 -5.11 -20.78 3.46
CA ASP A 206 -4.42 -22.06 3.41
C ASP A 206 -3.29 -22.00 2.36
N ARG A 207 -2.70 -23.16 2.03
CA ARG A 207 -1.57 -23.24 1.08
C ARG A 207 -1.93 -22.78 -0.34
N TRP A 208 -3.21 -22.88 -0.71
CA TRP A 208 -3.69 -22.67 -2.08
C TRP A 208 -4.53 -21.41 -2.22
N VAL A 209 -5.21 -21.02 -1.14
CA VAL A 209 -6.16 -19.91 -1.15
C VAL A 209 -5.83 -18.93 -0.04
N ASP A 210 -5.78 -17.65 -0.38
CA ASP A 210 -5.76 -16.54 0.58
C ASP A 210 -6.87 -15.56 0.22
N GLU A 211 -7.98 -15.63 0.96
CA GLU A 211 -9.20 -14.87 0.67
C GLU A 211 -9.07 -13.39 0.99
N ARG A 212 -7.96 -12.95 1.57
CA ARG A 212 -7.61 -11.52 1.64
C ARG A 212 -7.46 -10.90 0.25
N ARG A 213 -7.09 -11.69 -0.76
CA ARG A 213 -7.00 -11.25 -2.17
C ARG A 213 -8.34 -11.27 -2.90
N ASP A 214 -9.37 -11.91 -2.33
CA ASP A 214 -10.70 -11.96 -2.94
C ASP A 214 -11.43 -10.64 -2.66
N PRO A 215 -11.71 -9.80 -3.68
CA PRO A 215 -12.35 -8.50 -3.48
C PRO A 215 -13.72 -8.60 -2.82
N TYR A 216 -14.49 -9.65 -3.12
CA TYR A 216 -15.84 -9.81 -2.58
C TYR A 216 -15.80 -10.25 -1.13
N ARG A 217 -15.03 -11.29 -0.81
CA ARG A 217 -14.93 -11.83 0.56
C ARG A 217 -14.24 -10.84 1.49
N SER A 218 -13.12 -10.26 1.08
CA SER A 218 -12.41 -9.27 1.89
C SER A 218 -13.26 -8.02 2.15
N THR A 219 -14.08 -7.58 1.19
CA THR A 219 -15.01 -6.46 1.39
C THR A 219 -16.09 -6.80 2.41
N ILE A 220 -16.69 -7.99 2.37
CA ILE A 220 -17.67 -8.40 3.38
C ILE A 220 -17.03 -8.40 4.78
N ALA A 221 -15.86 -9.03 4.91
CA ALA A 221 -15.09 -9.04 6.16
C ALA A 221 -14.77 -7.61 6.65
N GLN A 222 -14.43 -6.71 5.73
CA GLN A 222 -14.15 -5.31 6.07
C GLN A 222 -15.39 -4.57 6.58
N MET A 223 -16.58 -4.84 6.05
CA MET A 223 -17.80 -4.18 6.54
C MET A 223 -18.05 -4.53 8.01
N ASP A 224 -17.86 -5.80 8.37
CA ASP A 224 -17.99 -6.24 9.76
C ASP A 224 -16.89 -5.62 10.64
N TYR A 225 -15.65 -5.53 10.12
CA TYR A 225 -14.58 -4.85 10.84
C TYR A 225 -14.88 -3.36 11.10
N PHE A 226 -15.36 -2.62 10.09
CA PHE A 226 -15.76 -1.22 10.29
C PHE A 226 -16.88 -1.06 11.30
N ARG A 227 -17.85 -1.99 11.30
CA ARG A 227 -18.93 -1.99 12.29
C ARG A 227 -18.38 -2.18 13.71
N ASP A 228 -17.48 -3.13 13.91
CA ASP A 228 -16.90 -3.40 15.23
C ASP A 228 -16.06 -2.23 15.74
N LEU A 229 -15.25 -1.62 14.86
CA LEU A 229 -14.49 -0.42 15.20
C LEU A 229 -15.42 0.74 15.58
N TYR A 230 -16.47 0.97 14.81
CA TYR A 230 -17.42 2.03 15.11
C TYR A 230 -18.20 1.76 16.40
N GLN A 231 -18.61 0.51 16.66
CA GLN A 231 -19.25 0.12 17.92
C GLN A 231 -18.33 0.32 19.12
N ARG A 232 -17.03 0.09 18.96
CA ARG A 232 -16.04 0.24 20.03
C ARG A 232 -15.75 1.71 20.37
N PHE A 233 -15.62 2.57 19.36
CA PHE A 233 -15.13 3.94 19.55
C PHE A 233 -16.19 5.02 19.42
N GLY A 234 -17.31 4.75 18.74
CA GLY A 234 -18.41 5.70 18.52
C GLY A 234 -18.11 6.84 17.53
N GLU A 235 -16.85 7.03 17.15
CA GLU A 235 -16.41 8.11 16.26
C GLU A 235 -15.52 7.59 15.13
N TRP A 236 -15.86 7.94 13.87
CA TRP A 236 -15.16 7.42 12.68
C TRP A 236 -13.67 7.76 12.63
N HIS A 237 -13.28 8.97 13.03
CA HIS A 237 -11.87 9.36 13.01
C HIS A 237 -11.01 8.54 14.00
N ILE A 238 -11.58 8.14 15.14
CA ILE A 238 -10.91 7.25 16.10
C ILE A 238 -10.93 5.81 15.57
N ALA A 239 -12.06 5.36 15.01
CA ALA A 239 -12.18 4.04 14.39
C ALA A 239 -11.16 3.82 13.27
N LEU A 240 -10.97 4.80 12.38
CA LEU A 240 -10.00 4.73 11.29
C LEU A 240 -8.55 4.86 11.77
N ALA A 241 -8.31 5.67 12.82
CA ALA A 241 -6.99 5.71 13.44
C ALA A 241 -6.62 4.35 14.05
N ALA A 242 -7.57 3.71 14.76
CA ALA A 242 -7.39 2.37 15.32
C ALA A 242 -7.16 1.31 14.22
N PHE A 243 -7.93 1.36 13.13
CA PHE A 243 -7.73 0.48 11.98
C PHE A 243 -6.28 0.48 11.46
N ASN A 244 -5.67 1.67 11.35
CA ASN A 244 -4.32 1.82 10.83
C ASN A 244 -3.23 1.32 11.79
N VAL A 245 -3.39 1.51 13.11
CA VAL A 245 -2.36 1.16 14.10
C VAL A 245 -2.54 -0.23 14.74
N GLY A 246 -3.74 -0.82 14.64
CA GLY A 246 -4.12 -2.07 15.32
C GLY A 246 -4.73 -1.85 16.69
#